data_AF-A0A0P7ZER5-F1
#
_entry.id   AF-A0A0P7ZER5-F1
#
_cell.length_a   1.000
_cell.length_b   1.000
_cell.length_c   1.000
_cell.angle_alpha   90.00
_cell.angle_beta   90.00
_cell.angle_gamma   90.00
#
_symmetry.space_group_name_H-M   'P 1'
#
loop_
_entity.id
_entity.type
_entity.pdbx_description
1 polymer ?
#
loop_
_entity_poly.entity_id
_entity_poly.type
_entity_poly.pdbx_seq_one_letter_code
_entity_poly.pdbx_strand_id
1 'polypeptide(L)'
;MTKDKIVLVPFPFDDLSAEKVRPAVCLTDPIGQHRHVILAFITSNTDQEFLETDVMLDSNDKNFNVTGLRVSSALRLHRLMTVTTSLICRELGELSPEMKKQVVEKLRKLFELN
;
A
#
# COMPACT_ATOMS: atom_id res chain seq x y z
N MET A 1 -11.21 10.82 -4.25
CA MET A 1 -10.26 10.66 -3.13
C MET A 1 -9.43 9.44 -3.46
N THR A 2 -8.12 9.61 -3.59
CA THR A 2 -7.18 8.54 -3.96
C THR A 2 -6.56 7.92 -2.72
N LYS A 3 -6.50 8.66 -1.61
CA LYS A 3 -6.01 8.14 -0.33
C LYS A 3 -6.80 6.90 0.10
N ASP A 4 -6.09 5.93 0.68
CA ASP A 4 -6.56 4.62 1.14
C ASP A 4 -7.00 3.63 0.05
N LYS A 5 -6.94 4.03 -1.24
CA LYS A 5 -7.21 3.13 -2.36
C LYS A 5 -6.08 2.13 -2.54
N ILE A 6 -6.43 0.90 -2.86
CA ILE A 6 -5.51 -0.13 -3.34
C ILE A 6 -5.52 -0.09 -4.85
N VAL A 7 -4.34 0.05 -5.45
CA VAL A 7 -4.16 0.20 -6.89
C VAL A 7 -3.12 -0.77 -7.42
N LEU A 8 -3.19 -1.11 -8.71
CA LEU A 8 -2.06 -1.72 -9.43
C LEU A 8 -1.18 -0.64 -10.04
N VAL A 9 0.13 -0.76 -9.83
CA VAL A 9 1.16 0.14 -10.35
C VAL A 9 2.40 -0.65 -10.74
N PRO A 10 3.20 -0.24 -11.75
CA PRO A 10 4.57 -0.71 -11.90
C PRO A 10 5.36 -0.35 -10.64
N PHE A 11 5.78 -1.37 -9.88
CA PHE A 11 6.54 -1.19 -8.64
C PHE A 11 7.93 -1.82 -8.82
N PRO A 12 9.01 -1.07 -8.57
CA PRO A 12 10.37 -1.54 -8.77
C PRO A 12 10.78 -2.62 -7.76
N PHE A 13 11.74 -3.44 -8.18
CA PHE A 13 12.54 -4.22 -7.24
C PHE A 13 13.44 -3.31 -6.40
N ASP A 14 13.94 -3.82 -5.28
CA ASP A 14 14.72 -3.03 -4.31
C ASP A 14 16.08 -2.61 -4.88
N ASP A 15 16.61 -3.35 -5.86
CA ASP A 15 17.81 -3.01 -6.62
C ASP A 15 17.53 -2.16 -7.87
N LEU A 16 16.27 -1.76 -8.09
CA LEU A 16 15.79 -1.00 -9.25
C LEU A 16 16.07 -1.66 -10.61
N SER A 17 16.43 -2.96 -10.62
CA SER A 17 16.81 -3.68 -11.85
C SER A 17 15.67 -3.88 -12.82
N ALA A 18 14.44 -3.98 -12.30
CA ALA A 18 13.23 -4.15 -13.08
C ALA A 18 12.01 -3.72 -12.26
N GLU A 19 10.87 -3.64 -12.94
CA GLU A 19 9.57 -3.37 -12.33
C GLU A 19 8.61 -4.53 -12.59
N LYS A 20 7.66 -4.72 -11.68
CA LYS A 20 6.51 -5.60 -11.88
C LYS A 20 5.24 -4.87 -11.49
N VAL A 21 4.14 -5.15 -12.19
CA VAL A 21 2.83 -4.64 -11.79
C VAL A 21 2.39 -5.32 -10.50
N ARG A 22 2.24 -4.54 -9.43
CA ARG A 22 1.91 -5.06 -8.09
C ARG A 22 0.87 -4.17 -7.41
N PRO A 23 0.12 -4.72 -6.44
CA PRO A 23 -0.77 -3.92 -5.61
C PRO A 23 0.03 -2.97 -4.70
N ALA A 24 -0.52 -1.78 -4.48
CA ALA A 24 0.00 -0.78 -3.57
C ALA A 24 -1.15 0.03 -2.95
N VAL A 25 -0.96 0.56 -1.74
CA VAL A 25 -1.91 1.48 -1.09
C VAL A 25 -1.49 2.92 -1.34
N CYS A 26 -2.44 3.76 -1.76
CA CYS A 26 -2.27 5.20 -1.80
C CYS A 26 -2.32 5.82 -0.40
N LEU A 27 -1.21 6.38 0.08
CA LEU A 27 -1.12 7.01 1.40
C LEU A 27 -1.58 8.48 1.41
N THR A 28 -1.72 9.07 0.23
CA THR A 28 -2.02 10.49 0.02
C THR A 28 -3.07 10.66 -1.07
N ASP A 29 -3.80 11.77 -1.03
CA ASP A 29 -4.48 12.28 -2.22
C ASP A 29 -3.44 12.91 -3.17
N PRO A 30 -3.77 13.11 -4.46
CA PRO A 30 -2.81 13.67 -5.41
C PRO A 30 -2.32 15.07 -4.99
N ILE A 31 -1.00 15.23 -4.94
CA ILE A 31 -0.30 16.44 -4.47
C ILE A 31 0.31 17.20 -5.66
N GLY A 32 0.13 18.51 -5.67
CA GLY A 32 0.75 19.42 -6.64
C GLY A 32 0.22 19.30 -8.07
N GLN A 33 0.83 20.07 -8.98
CA GLN A 33 0.39 20.17 -10.38
C GLN A 33 0.56 18.85 -11.15
N HIS A 34 1.58 18.07 -10.81
CA HIS A 34 1.87 16.78 -11.43
C HIS A 34 1.08 15.62 -10.82
N ARG A 35 0.18 15.90 -9.86
CA ARG A 35 -0.71 14.91 -9.24
C ARG A 35 0.08 13.72 -8.70
N HIS A 36 1.10 13.99 -7.89
CA HIS A 36 1.91 12.95 -7.28
C HIS A 36 1.15 12.25 -6.15
N VAL A 37 1.35 10.95 -6.02
CA VAL A 37 0.78 10.13 -4.94
C VAL A 37 1.90 9.31 -4.32
N ILE A 38 2.01 9.36 -3.00
CA ILE A 38 2.87 8.46 -2.22
C ILE A 38 2.12 7.14 -2.01
N LEU A 39 2.78 6.05 -2.38
CA LEU A 39 2.28 4.69 -2.31
C LEU A 39 3.10 3.85 -1.31
N ALA A 40 2.48 2.84 -0.71
CA ALA A 40 3.14 1.77 0.03
C ALA A 40 2.91 0.41 -0.63
N PHE A 41 3.96 -0.41 -0.65
CA PHE A 41 3.98 -1.70 -1.33
C PHE A 41 3.13 -2.79 -0.64
N ILE A 42 2.37 -3.59 -1.41
CA ILE A 42 1.70 -4.80 -0.92
C ILE A 42 2.33 -6.05 -1.55
N THR A 43 2.60 -7.06 -0.72
CA THR A 43 3.10 -8.38 -1.14
C THR A 43 2.24 -9.51 -0.62
N SER A 44 2.01 -10.54 -1.44
CA SER A 44 1.41 -11.81 -0.99
C SER A 44 2.44 -12.75 -0.36
N ASN A 45 3.74 -12.43 -0.44
CA ASN A 45 4.78 -13.17 0.27
C ASN A 45 4.83 -12.70 1.73
N THR A 46 4.11 -13.41 2.58
CA THR A 46 4.03 -13.17 4.03
C THR A 46 5.05 -13.99 4.83
N ASP A 47 5.81 -14.88 4.18
CA ASP A 47 6.79 -15.75 4.85
C ASP A 47 8.09 -15.02 5.22
N GLN A 48 8.32 -13.85 4.61
CA GLN A 48 9.41 -12.95 5.01
C GLN A 48 9.10 -12.29 6.34
N GLU A 49 10.14 -12.06 7.14
CA GLU A 49 10.08 -11.42 8.46
C GLU A 49 9.07 -10.26 8.47
N PHE A 50 8.03 -10.43 9.29
CA PHE A 50 6.96 -9.45 9.42
C PHE A 50 7.43 -8.39 10.41
N LEU A 51 7.64 -7.17 9.93
CA LEU A 51 8.16 -6.09 10.75
C LEU A 51 7.03 -5.50 11.60
N GLU A 52 7.41 -4.86 12.71
CA GLU A 52 6.44 -4.22 13.58
C GLU A 52 5.64 -3.12 12.87
N THR A 53 6.21 -2.47 11.85
CA THR A 53 5.57 -1.44 11.04
C THR A 53 4.70 -1.99 9.91
N ASP A 54 4.68 -3.31 9.70
CA ASP A 54 3.88 -3.89 8.63
C ASP A 54 2.41 -4.04 9.07
N VAL A 55 1.52 -4.05 8.08
CA VAL A 55 0.08 -4.25 8.29
C VAL A 55 -0.35 -5.53 7.57
N MET A 56 -0.96 -6.45 8.31
CA MET A 56 -1.50 -7.69 7.76
C MET A 56 -2.88 -7.43 7.16
N LEU A 57 -3.05 -7.74 5.89
CA LEU A 57 -4.33 -7.75 5.18
C LEU A 57 -4.78 -9.22 5.11
N ASP A 58 -5.42 -9.69 6.16
CA ASP A 58 -5.82 -11.10 6.29
C ASP A 58 -7.11 -11.39 5.49
N SER A 59 -7.07 -12.41 4.63
CA SER A 59 -8.22 -12.88 3.86
C SER A 59 -9.37 -13.42 4.71
N ASN A 60 -9.13 -13.74 5.98
CA ASN A 60 -10.19 -14.12 6.93
C ASN A 60 -10.91 -12.92 7.57
N ASP A 61 -10.42 -11.69 7.37
CA ASP A 61 -11.10 -10.49 7.86
C ASP A 61 -12.44 -10.29 7.10
N LYS A 62 -13.51 -9.96 7.83
CA LYS A 62 -14.84 -9.71 7.26
C LYS A 62 -14.84 -8.61 6.20
N ASN A 63 -13.97 -7.62 6.37
CA ASN A 63 -13.83 -6.48 5.49
C ASN A 63 -12.75 -6.71 4.42
N PHE A 64 -12.12 -7.88 4.33
CA PHE A 64 -11.07 -8.14 3.34
C PHE A 64 -11.55 -7.95 1.90
N ASN A 65 -12.80 -8.30 1.60
CA ASN A 65 -13.34 -8.20 0.24
C ASN A 65 -13.34 -6.76 -0.31
N VAL A 66 -13.40 -5.72 0.54
CA VAL A 66 -13.36 -4.32 0.07
C VAL A 66 -11.98 -3.93 -0.48
N THR A 67 -10.94 -4.69 -0.16
CA THR A 67 -9.57 -4.43 -0.62
C THR A 67 -9.36 -4.75 -2.11
N GLY A 68 -10.20 -5.65 -2.66
CA GLY A 68 -10.02 -6.20 -4.00
C GLY A 68 -8.81 -7.14 -4.16
N LEU A 69 -8.10 -7.45 -3.07
CA LEU A 69 -7.04 -8.46 -3.05
C LEU A 69 -7.65 -9.86 -3.05
N ARG A 70 -6.88 -10.84 -3.54
CA ARG A 70 -7.36 -12.23 -3.68
C ARG A 70 -6.90 -13.17 -2.56
N VAL A 71 -5.82 -12.82 -1.88
CA VAL A 71 -5.14 -13.65 -0.88
C VAL A 71 -4.60 -12.78 0.24
N SER A 72 -4.41 -13.36 1.42
CA SER A 72 -3.74 -12.68 2.53
C SER A 72 -2.43 -12.06 2.05
N SER A 73 -2.19 -10.83 2.46
CA SER A 73 -1.08 -10.02 1.97
C SER A 73 -0.52 -9.16 3.10
N ALA A 74 0.74 -8.75 2.98
CA ALA A 74 1.37 -7.80 3.88
C ALA A 74 1.59 -6.46 3.18
N LEU A 75 1.14 -5.38 3.82
CA LEU A 75 1.46 -4.01 3.45
C LEU A 75 2.76 -3.60 4.13
N ARG A 76 3.81 -3.37 3.33
CA ARG A 76 5.16 -3.05 3.78
C ARG A 76 5.35 -1.54 3.80
N LEU A 77 5.10 -0.91 4.95
CA LEU A 77 5.10 0.56 5.06
C LEU A 77 6.50 1.19 4.91
N HIS A 78 7.56 0.43 5.11
CA HIS A 78 8.94 0.88 4.86
C HIS A 78 9.29 0.95 3.36
N ARG A 79 8.44 0.40 2.47
CA ARG A 79 8.64 0.41 1.01
C ARG A 79 7.69 1.40 0.37
N LEU A 80 8.15 2.65 0.33
CA LEU A 80 7.40 3.78 -0.20
C LEU A 80 7.89 4.19 -1.57
N MET A 81 6.97 4.64 -2.42
CA MET A 81 7.28 5.19 -3.74
C MET A 81 6.38 6.37 -4.04
N THR A 82 6.93 7.42 -4.66
CA THR A 82 6.13 8.52 -5.21
C THR A 82 5.95 8.33 -6.71
N VAL A 83 4.71 8.35 -7.18
CA VAL A 83 4.37 8.23 -8.60
C VAL A 83 3.43 9.34 -9.03
N THR A 84 3.30 9.59 -10.32
CA THR A 84 2.18 10.38 -10.87
C THR A 84 0.94 9.49 -10.96
N THR A 85 -0.26 10.07 -10.87
CA THR A 85 -1.51 9.30 -11.06
C THR A 85 -1.61 8.59 -12.41
N SER A 86 -0.84 9.01 -13.42
CA SER A 86 -0.80 8.38 -14.74
C SER A 86 -0.14 6.99 -14.75
N LEU A 87 0.67 6.66 -13.73
CA LEU A 87 1.28 5.33 -13.59
C LEU A 87 0.34 4.31 -12.94
N ILE A 88 -0.78 4.75 -12.38
CA ILE A 88 -1.78 3.86 -11.80
C ILE A 88 -2.50 3.12 -12.92
N CYS A 89 -2.33 1.80 -12.98
CA CYS A 89 -2.94 0.96 -14.00
C CYS A 89 -4.44 0.78 -13.78
N ARG A 90 -4.85 0.52 -12.52
CA ARG A 90 -6.26 0.41 -12.12
C ARG A 90 -6.43 0.46 -10.59
N GLU A 91 -7.62 0.83 -10.14
CA GLU A 91 -8.08 0.64 -8.76
C GLU A 91 -8.55 -0.82 -8.56
N LEU A 92 -8.17 -1.43 -7.44
CA LEU A 92 -8.64 -2.75 -7.01
C LEU A 92 -9.75 -2.64 -5.97
N GLY A 93 -9.61 -1.70 -5.04
CA GLY A 93 -10.50 -1.53 -3.89
C GLY A 93 -9.92 -0.51 -2.92
N GLU A 94 -10.23 -0.66 -1.64
CA GLU A 94 -9.79 0.28 -0.60
C GLU A 94 -9.60 -0.40 0.75
N LEU A 95 -8.85 0.27 1.63
CA LEU A 95 -8.68 -0.16 3.01
C LEU A 95 -9.98 0.03 3.82
N SER A 96 -10.27 -0.91 4.72
CA SER A 96 -11.33 -0.74 5.71
C SER A 96 -10.97 0.33 6.75
N PRO A 97 -11.95 0.89 7.51
CA PRO A 97 -11.66 1.84 8.57
C PRO A 97 -10.62 1.36 9.59
N GLU A 98 -10.65 0.07 9.95
CA GLU A 98 -9.70 -0.54 10.88
C GLU A 98 -8.29 -0.60 10.27
N MET A 99 -8.17 -1.02 9.01
CA MET A 99 -6.90 -1.06 8.29
C MET A 99 -6.30 0.35 8.14
N LYS A 100 -7.13 1.35 7.84
CA LYS A 100 -6.70 2.76 7.76
C LYS A 100 -6.10 3.24 9.09
N LYS A 101 -6.74 2.89 10.22
CA LYS A 101 -6.23 3.22 11.56
C LYS A 101 -4.87 2.57 11.81
N GLN A 102 -4.73 1.28 11.49
CA GLN A 102 -3.45 0.58 11.61
C GLN A 102 -2.36 1.24 10.76
N VAL A 103 -2.66 1.58 9.50
CA VAL A 103 -1.70 2.28 8.62
C VAL A 103 -1.21 3.59 9.24
N VAL A 104 -2.11 4.41 9.79
CA VAL A 104 -1.73 5.67 10.45
C VAL A 104 -0.83 5.43 11.67
N GLU A 105 -1.20 4.49 12.54
CA GLU A 105 -0.40 4.15 13.74
C GLU A 105 0.98 3.63 13.36
N LYS A 106 1.05 2.73 12.38
CA LYS A 106 2.30 2.12 11.92
C LYS A 106 3.18 3.11 11.14
N LEU A 107 2.59 4.03 10.37
CA LEU A 107 3.33 5.13 9.72
C LEU A 107 3.93 6.09 10.76
N ARG A 108 3.18 6.48 11.79
CA ARG A 108 3.71 7.28 12.90
C ARG A 108 4.91 6.60 13.54
N LYS A 109 4.78 5.30 13.82
CA LYS A 109 5.87 4.51 14.36
C LYS A 109 7.08 4.44 13.43
N LEU A 110 6.87 4.19 12.14
CA LEU A 110 7.94 4.11 11.13
C LEU A 110 8.76 5.41 11.04
N PHE A 111 8.08 6.57 11.13
CA PHE A 111 8.70 7.88 11.02
C PHE A 111 9.03 8.53 12.38
N GLU A 112 8.89 7.79 13.48
CA GLU A 112 9.14 8.28 14.85
C GLU A 112 8.34 9.57 15.18
N LEU A 113 7.11 9.66 14.69
CA LEU A 113 6.22 10.80 14.89
C LEU A 113 5.29 10.54 16.08
N ASN A 114 5.32 11.45 17.06
CA ASN A 114 4.45 11.45 18.24
C ASN A 114 2.97 11.66 17.89
#